data_AF-A0A8C7GL76-F1
#
_entry.id   AF-A0A8C7GL76-F1
#
_cell.length_a   1.000
_cell.length_b   1.000
_cell.length_c   1.000
_cell.angle_alpha   90.00
_cell.angle_beta   90.00
_cell.angle_gamma   90.00
#
_symmetry.space_group_name_H-M   'P 1'
#
loop_
_entity.id
_entity.type
_entity.pdbx_description
1 polymer ?
#
loop_
_entity_poly.entity_id
_entity_poly.type
_entity_poly.pdbx_seq_one_letter_code
_entity_poly.pdbx_strand_id
1 'polypeptide(L)'
;MEAIAKYDFKATADDELSFKRGEVLKVLNEECDQNWYKAELNGKDGFIPKNYIEMKAHPWFFGKIPRAKAEEMLNKQRHDGAFLIRESESAPGDFSLSVNIPHMYRRSLTLTPRRMASWASDAETSSRSWTTLTLTGGREDAMG
;
A
#
# COMPACT_ATOMS: atom_id res chain seq x y z
N MET A 1 2.32 6.89 5.82
CA MET A 1 2.73 5.70 6.61
C MET A 1 2.92 6.09 8.07
N GLU A 2 2.93 5.14 8.99
CA GLU A 2 3.29 5.41 10.40
C GLU A 2 4.73 4.99 10.68
N ALA A 3 5.40 5.69 11.59
CA ALA A 3 6.71 5.33 12.11
C ALA A 3 6.76 5.49 13.63
N ILE A 4 7.64 4.75 14.29
CA ILE A 4 7.91 4.87 15.74
C ILE A 4 9.27 5.52 15.94
N ALA A 5 9.33 6.51 16.82
CA ALA A 5 10.59 7.12 17.23
C ALA A 5 11.45 6.14 18.05
N LYS A 6 12.66 5.86 17.56
CA LYS A 6 13.65 5.02 18.25
C LYS A 6 14.39 5.79 19.34
N TYR A 7 14.55 7.10 19.15
CA TYR A 7 15.27 8.01 20.03
C TYR A 7 14.51 9.33 20.18
N ASP A 8 14.90 10.12 21.18
CA ASP A 8 14.44 11.49 21.32
C ASP A 8 15.15 12.36 20.28
N PHE A 9 14.41 13.28 19.67
CA PHE A 9 14.95 14.26 18.73
C PHE A 9 14.43 15.64 19.07
N LYS A 10 15.34 16.59 19.21
CA LYS A 10 15.03 17.99 19.44
C LYS A 10 15.37 18.78 18.19
N ALA A 11 14.36 19.41 17.61
CA ALA A 11 14.50 20.28 16.46
C ALA A 11 15.52 21.40 16.74
N THR A 12 16.39 21.61 15.78
CA THR A 12 17.43 22.64 15.73
C THR A 12 17.09 23.74 14.72
N ALA A 13 16.27 23.43 13.72
CA ALA A 13 15.72 24.37 12.75
C ALA A 13 14.18 24.47 12.87
N ASP A 14 13.60 25.53 12.30
CA ASP A 14 12.15 25.83 12.41
C ASP A 14 11.29 24.85 11.59
N ASP A 15 11.86 24.27 10.55
CA ASP A 15 11.25 23.28 9.66
C ASP A 15 11.40 21.84 10.18
N GLU A 16 12.09 21.62 11.30
CA GLU A 16 12.28 20.31 11.93
C GLU A 16 11.19 20.01 12.98
N LEU A 17 10.80 18.74 13.08
CA LEU A 17 9.79 18.28 14.03
C LEU A 17 10.45 17.59 15.23
N SER A 18 10.24 18.13 16.44
CA SER A 18 10.69 17.50 17.68
C SER A 18 9.77 16.34 18.10
N PHE A 19 10.34 15.25 18.60
CA PHE A 19 9.61 14.08 19.07
C PHE A 19 10.39 13.31 20.14
N LYS A 20 9.71 12.46 20.90
CA LYS A 20 10.29 11.58 21.91
C LYS A 20 10.27 10.13 21.46
N ARG A 21 11.22 9.34 21.98
CA ARG A 21 11.27 7.90 21.82
C ARG A 21 9.92 7.28 22.19
N GLY A 22 9.43 6.41 21.31
CA GLY A 22 8.16 5.71 21.45
C GLY A 22 6.95 6.44 20.86
N GLU A 23 7.09 7.70 20.44
CA GLU A 23 5.99 8.40 19.76
C GLU A 23 5.74 7.85 18.36
N VAL A 24 4.48 7.88 17.94
CA VAL A 24 4.04 7.46 16.61
C VAL A 24 3.92 8.69 15.72
N LEU A 25 4.72 8.72 14.67
CA LEU A 25 4.84 9.82 13.71
C LEU A 25 4.12 9.41 12.42
N LYS A 26 3.37 10.33 11.82
CA LYS A 26 2.73 10.11 10.52
C LYS A 26 3.64 10.64 9.42
N VAL A 27 4.30 9.74 8.70
CA VAL A 27 5.16 10.10 7.56
C VAL A 27 4.28 10.49 6.37
N LEU A 28 4.45 11.73 5.93
CA LEU A 28 3.69 12.38 4.84
C LEU A 28 4.40 12.26 3.49
N ASN A 29 5.74 12.34 3.46
CA ASN A 29 6.51 12.19 2.23
C ASN A 29 7.86 11.51 2.50
N GLU A 30 8.16 10.50 1.68
CA GLU A 30 9.42 9.75 1.71
C GLU A 30 10.43 10.22 0.66
N GLU A 31 10.00 11.04 -0.30
CA GLU A 31 10.75 11.37 -1.52
C GLU A 31 11.50 12.71 -1.45
N CYS A 32 11.37 13.48 -0.36
CA CYS A 32 11.99 14.82 -0.28
C CYS A 32 13.52 14.77 -0.24
N ASP A 33 14.13 13.82 0.47
CA ASP A 33 15.60 13.78 0.68
C ASP A 33 16.11 12.39 1.04
N GLN A 34 17.42 12.16 0.90
CA GLN A 34 18.04 10.88 1.26
C GLN A 34 18.06 10.61 2.78
N ASN A 35 18.13 11.66 3.61
CA ASN A 35 18.34 11.54 5.06
C ASN A 35 17.16 12.00 5.93
N TRP A 36 16.14 12.62 5.33
CA TRP A 36 15.01 13.21 6.05
C TRP A 36 13.67 12.70 5.50
N TYR A 37 12.68 12.62 6.40
CA TYR A 37 11.28 12.43 6.04
C TYR A 37 10.48 13.64 6.48
N LYS A 38 9.42 13.97 5.72
CA LYS A 38 8.41 14.91 6.19
C LYS A 38 7.37 14.13 6.98
N ALA A 39 7.13 14.53 8.23
CA ALA A 39 6.19 13.86 9.12
C ALA A 39 5.30 14.85 9.88
N GLU A 40 4.22 14.34 10.46
CA GLU A 40 3.25 15.06 11.28
C GLU A 40 3.12 14.39 12.66
N LEU A 41 3.11 15.21 13.71
CA LEU A 41 2.86 14.81 15.10
C LEU A 41 1.96 15.86 15.77
N ASN A 42 0.84 15.43 16.36
CA ASN A 42 -0.07 16.31 17.10
C ASN A 42 -0.51 17.57 16.31
N GLY A 43 -0.71 17.42 14.99
CA GLY A 43 -1.12 18.51 14.10
C GLY A 43 0.00 19.48 13.69
N LYS A 44 1.25 19.21 14.06
CA LYS A 44 2.44 19.94 13.59
C LYS A 44 3.21 19.07 12.61
N ASP A 45 3.58 19.63 11.46
CA ASP A 45 4.45 18.97 10.49
C ASP A 45 5.87 19.52 10.52
N GLY A 46 6.83 18.71 10.07
CA GLY A 46 8.21 19.10 9.91
C GLY A 46 9.09 17.94 9.47
N PHE A 47 10.38 18.20 9.33
CA PHE A 47 11.37 17.21 8.93
C PHE A 47 11.89 16.41 10.12
N ILE A 48 12.02 15.10 9.92
CA ILE A 48 12.55 14.16 10.90
C ILE A 48 13.68 13.33 10.28
N PRO A 49 14.74 12.99 11.03
CA PRO A 49 15.84 12.19 10.50
C PRO A 49 15.45 10.72 10.39
N LYS A 50 15.71 10.11 9.22
CA LYS A 50 15.32 8.71 8.93
C LYS A 50 15.91 7.70 9.92
N ASN A 51 17.13 7.95 10.40
CA ASN A 51 17.83 7.05 11.32
C ASN A 51 17.26 7.04 12.74
N TYR A 52 16.37 8.00 13.07
CA TYR A 52 15.79 8.14 14.41
C TYR A 52 14.41 7.48 14.51
N ILE A 53 13.89 6.96 13.41
CA ILE A 53 12.56 6.38 13.32
C ILE A 53 12.60 5.00 12.69
N GLU A 54 11.62 4.19 13.04
CA GLU A 54 11.38 2.87 12.46
C GLU A 54 10.00 2.87 11.83
N MET A 55 9.94 2.67 10.51
CA MET A 55 8.67 2.58 9.79
C MET A 55 7.88 1.39 10.33
N LYS A 56 6.63 1.62 10.72
CA LYS A 56 5.77 0.54 11.20
C LYS A 56 5.42 -0.33 10.00
N ALA A 57 5.92 -1.57 10.03
CA ALA A 57 5.47 -2.59 9.11
C ALA A 57 3.98 -2.83 9.36
N HIS A 58 3.17 -2.68 8.33
CA HIS A 58 1.80 -3.13 8.38
C HIS A 58 1.79 -4.62 8.04
N PRO A 59 1.29 -5.50 8.92
CA PRO A 59 1.34 -6.96 8.68
C PRO A 59 0.53 -7.39 7.45
N TRP A 60 -0.36 -6.52 6.97
CA TRP A 60 -1.15 -6.68 5.76
C TRP A 60 -0.49 -6.08 4.51
N PHE A 61 0.64 -5.36 4.60
CA PHE A 61 1.37 -4.83 3.44
C PHE A 61 2.66 -5.62 3.22
N PHE A 62 2.78 -6.28 2.07
CA PHE A 62 3.91 -7.16 1.74
C PHE A 62 4.84 -6.57 0.67
N GLY A 63 4.59 -5.35 0.19
CA GLY A 63 5.44 -4.71 -0.83
C GLY A 63 5.54 -5.53 -2.11
N LYS A 64 6.77 -5.74 -2.61
CA LYS A 64 7.08 -6.50 -3.83
C LYS A 64 6.95 -8.00 -3.61
N ILE A 65 5.72 -8.51 -3.62
CA ILE A 65 5.44 -9.94 -3.73
C ILE A 65 4.63 -10.26 -5.00
N PRO A 66 4.95 -11.35 -5.72
CA PRO A 66 4.18 -11.78 -6.88
C PRO A 66 2.74 -12.18 -6.51
N ARG A 67 1.82 -12.05 -7.47
CA ARG A 67 0.42 -12.49 -7.30
C ARG A 67 0.33 -13.92 -6.81
N ALA A 68 1.06 -14.83 -7.46
CA ALA A 68 1.04 -16.26 -7.12
C ALA A 68 1.48 -16.50 -5.66
N LYS A 69 2.45 -15.70 -5.16
CA LYS A 69 2.90 -15.81 -3.77
C LYS A 69 1.83 -15.33 -2.80
N ALA A 70 1.14 -14.23 -3.12
CA ALA A 70 0.01 -13.75 -2.33
C ALA A 70 -1.11 -14.80 -2.23
N GLU A 71 -1.43 -15.46 -3.34
CA GLU A 71 -2.44 -16.53 -3.37
C GLU A 71 -2.02 -17.75 -2.54
N GLU A 72 -0.75 -18.15 -2.61
CA GLU A 72 -0.20 -19.22 -1.77
C GLU A 72 -0.33 -18.86 -0.27
N MET A 73 0.00 -17.62 0.10
CA MET A 73 -0.07 -17.14 1.49
C MET A 73 -1.50 -17.09 2.01
N LEU A 74 -2.43 -16.56 1.22
CA LEU A 74 -3.86 -16.52 1.56
C LEU A 74 -4.49 -17.92 1.61
N ASN A 75 -4.08 -18.85 0.76
CA ASN A 75 -4.55 -20.23 0.81
C ASN A 75 -4.06 -20.98 2.06
N LYS A 76 -2.87 -20.65 2.57
CA LYS A 76 -2.33 -21.19 3.83
C LYS A 76 -3.05 -20.61 5.04
N GLN A 77 -3.41 -19.32 4.98
CA GLN A 77 -4.14 -18.63 6.03
C GLN A 77 -5.64 -18.92 5.93
N ARG A 78 -6.09 -19.95 6.66
CA ARG A 78 -7.49 -20.43 6.65
C ARG A 78 -8.47 -19.56 7.45
N HIS A 79 -8.32 -18.24 7.40
CA HIS A 79 -9.32 -17.34 7.97
C HIS A 79 -10.04 -16.58 6.87
N ASP A 80 -11.34 -16.57 7.00
CA ASP A 80 -12.27 -15.93 6.10
C ASP A 80 -12.01 -14.42 6.06
N GLY A 81 -11.97 -13.84 4.86
CA GLY A 81 -11.65 -12.42 4.71
C GLY A 81 -10.16 -12.09 4.89
N ALA A 82 -9.27 -13.08 4.98
CA ALA A 82 -7.82 -12.84 4.97
C ALA A 82 -7.45 -11.99 3.74
N PHE A 83 -6.65 -10.96 3.94
CA PHE A 83 -6.25 -10.07 2.86
C PHE A 83 -4.81 -9.61 3.02
N LEU A 84 -4.25 -9.15 1.90
CA LEU A 84 -2.98 -8.45 1.88
C LEU A 84 -2.92 -7.44 0.73
N ILE A 85 -2.11 -6.41 0.91
CA ILE A 85 -1.78 -5.40 -0.08
C ILE A 85 -0.35 -5.64 -0.55
N ARG A 86 -0.13 -5.55 -1.87
CA ARG A 86 1.16 -5.74 -2.53
C ARG A 86 1.35 -4.70 -3.64
N GLU A 87 2.56 -4.51 -4.12
CA GLU A 87 2.82 -3.74 -5.34
C GLU A 87 2.21 -4.46 -6.56
N SER A 88 1.65 -3.69 -7.48
CA SER A 88 1.06 -4.20 -8.71
C SER A 88 2.15 -4.60 -9.71
N GLU A 89 2.16 -5.87 -10.10
CA GLU A 89 3.04 -6.37 -11.17
C GLU A 89 2.65 -5.83 -12.55
N SER A 90 1.38 -5.48 -12.72
CA SER A 90 0.84 -5.02 -14.02
C SER A 90 0.86 -3.51 -14.18
N ALA A 91 1.07 -2.76 -13.09
CA ALA A 91 1.08 -1.30 -13.09
C ALA A 91 2.13 -0.79 -12.08
N PRO A 92 3.37 -0.52 -12.51
CA PRO A 92 4.41 -0.01 -11.64
C PRO A 92 3.98 1.28 -10.93
N GLY A 93 4.14 1.33 -9.61
CA GLY A 93 3.70 2.45 -8.76
C GLY A 93 2.28 2.33 -8.21
N ASP A 94 1.47 1.38 -8.71
CA ASP A 94 0.14 1.08 -8.16
C ASP A 94 0.18 -0.08 -7.16
N PHE A 95 -0.86 -0.16 -6.34
CA PHE A 95 -1.07 -1.24 -5.38
C PHE A 95 -2.13 -2.23 -5.84
N SER A 96 -1.98 -3.47 -5.38
CA SER A 96 -2.91 -4.58 -5.58
C SER A 96 -3.43 -5.08 -4.24
N LEU A 97 -4.75 -5.22 -4.09
CA LEU A 97 -5.38 -5.88 -2.94
C LEU A 97 -5.69 -7.32 -3.31
N SER A 98 -5.12 -8.28 -2.58
CA SER A 98 -5.46 -9.71 -2.66
C SER A 98 -6.31 -10.11 -1.45
N VAL A 99 -7.46 -10.75 -1.68
CA VAL A 99 -8.38 -11.15 -0.60
C VAL A 99 -8.87 -12.59 -0.78
N ASN A 100 -9.02 -13.31 0.33
CA ASN A 100 -9.64 -14.61 0.45
C ASN A 100 -11.11 -14.45 0.87
N ILE A 101 -12.05 -14.73 -0.03
CA ILE A 101 -13.49 -14.58 0.21
C ILE A 101 -14.10 -15.98 0.35
N PRO A 102 -14.81 -16.28 1.44
CA PRO A 102 -15.51 -17.56 1.60
C PRO A 102 -16.91 -17.51 0.97
N HIS A 103 -17.35 -18.65 0.44
CA HIS A 103 -18.70 -18.92 -0.08
C HIS A 103 -19.12 -17.96 -1.23
N MET A 104 -18.70 -18.18 -2.47
CA MET A 104 -19.26 -19.20 -3.36
C MET A 104 -18.22 -19.46 -4.48
N TYR A 105 -17.63 -20.65 -4.50
CA TYR A 105 -16.54 -21.07 -5.41
C TYR A 105 -15.19 -20.34 -5.19
N ARG A 106 -14.42 -20.86 -4.22
CA ARG A 106 -12.97 -20.65 -3.94
C ARG A 106 -12.19 -19.93 -5.05
N ARG A 107 -12.04 -18.59 -4.97
CA ARG A 107 -11.16 -17.79 -5.82
C ARG A 107 -10.55 -16.62 -5.04
N SER A 108 -9.25 -16.39 -5.22
CA SER A 108 -8.55 -15.17 -4.80
C SER A 108 -8.86 -14.05 -5.78
N LEU A 109 -9.37 -12.91 -5.28
CA LEU A 109 -9.55 -11.72 -6.10
C LEU A 109 -8.36 -10.79 -5.89
N THR A 110 -7.74 -10.33 -6.99
CA THR A 110 -6.80 -9.21 -6.94
C THR A 110 -7.43 -8.02 -7.64
N LEU A 111 -7.51 -6.88 -6.96
CA LEU A 111 -7.92 -5.61 -7.54
C LEU A 111 -6.68 -4.79 -7.91
N THR A 112 -6.56 -4.40 -9.17
CA THR A 112 -5.57 -3.42 -9.65
C THR A 112 -6.30 -2.17 -10.14
N PRO A 113 -5.90 -0.96 -9.72
CA PRO A 113 -6.41 0.25 -10.36
C PRO A 113 -5.95 0.26 -11.83
N ARG A 114 -6.88 0.54 -12.75
CA ARG A 114 -6.52 0.83 -14.15
C ARG A 114 -6.30 2.33 -14.26
N ARG A 115 -5.09 2.73 -14.65
CA ARG A 115 -4.84 4.09 -15.15
C ARG A 115 -5.62 4.24 -16.46
N MET A 116 -6.64 5.10 -16.48
CA MET A 116 -7.30 5.43 -17.75
C MET A 116 -6.24 6.11 -18.64
N ALA A 117 -5.90 5.47 -19.75
CA ALA A 117 -5.07 6.11 -20.76
C ALA A 117 -5.82 7.36 -21.23
N SER A 118 -5.16 8.51 -21.08
CA SER A 118 -5.64 9.82 -21.50
C SER A 118 -5.84 9.85 -23.01
N TRP A 119 -7.08 9.61 -23.46
CA TRP A 119 -7.59 10.16 -24.71
C TRP A 119 -8.48 11.34 -24.36
N ALA A 120 -7.86 12.50 -24.15
CA ALA A 120 -8.58 13.76 -24.14
C ALA A 120 -8.62 14.26 -25.59
N SER A 121 -9.62 13.82 -26.33
CA SER A 121 -10.06 14.52 -27.54
C SER A 121 -11.58 14.53 -27.51
N ASP A 122 -12.08 15.69 -27.09
CA ASP A 122 -13.39 16.24 -27.37
C ASP A 122 -14.62 15.65 -26.64
N ALA A 123 -15.24 16.58 -25.92
CA ALA A 123 -16.67 16.70 -25.62
C ALA A 123 -17.32 15.76 -24.57
N GLU A 124 -17.68 16.44 -23.47
CA GLU A 124 -19.00 16.41 -22.84
C GLU A 124 -19.33 15.31 -21.81
N THR A 125 -19.37 15.76 -20.55
CA THR A 125 -20.26 15.37 -19.46
C THR A 125 -20.76 13.92 -19.41
N SER A 126 -20.07 13.06 -18.65
CA SER A 126 -20.75 12.07 -17.81
C SER A 126 -19.75 11.45 -16.82
N SER A 127 -19.82 11.91 -15.58
CA SER A 127 -19.14 11.34 -14.42
C SER A 127 -19.58 9.89 -14.21
N ARG A 128 -18.84 8.94 -14.79
CA ARG A 128 -18.94 7.51 -14.47
C ARG A 128 -17.55 6.89 -14.57
N SER A 129 -16.85 6.82 -13.43
CA SER A 129 -15.68 5.97 -13.28
C SER A 129 -16.13 4.50 -13.22
N TRP A 130 -15.83 3.72 -14.24
CA TRP A 130 -16.05 2.28 -14.23
C TRP A 130 -14.75 1.57 -13.83
N THR A 131 -14.78 0.84 -12.72
CA THR A 131 -13.70 -0.09 -12.33
C THR A 131 -13.91 -1.40 -13.08
N THR A 132 -13.04 -1.73 -14.03
CA THR A 132 -13.08 -3.04 -14.69
C THR A 132 -12.39 -4.09 -13.83
N LEU A 133 -13.20 -5.00 -13.27
CA LEU A 133 -12.76 -6.21 -12.58
C LEU A 133 -12.23 -7.24 -13.59
N THR A 134 -10.93 -7.52 -13.60
CA THR A 134 -10.40 -8.67 -14.35
C THR A 134 -10.36 -9.91 -13.47
N LEU A 135 -11.31 -10.82 -13.71
CA LEU A 135 -11.34 -12.16 -13.14
C LEU A 135 -10.35 -13.05 -13.91
N THR A 136 -9.10 -13.17 -13.47
CA THR A 136 -8.16 -14.12 -14.09
C THR A 136 -8.41 -15.51 -13.49
N GLY A 137 -9.31 -16.28 -14.11
CA GLY A 137 -9.53 -17.69 -13.77
C GLY A 137 -8.41 -18.56 -14.36
N GLY A 138 -7.75 -19.34 -13.49
CA GLY A 138 -6.83 -20.40 -13.91
C GLY A 138 -7.60 -21.51 -14.65
N ARG A 139 -7.08 -21.90 -15.80
CA ARG A 139 -7.60 -22.96 -16.66
C ARG A 139 -7.23 -24.31 -16.03
N GLU A 140 -8.23 -25.12 -15.76
CA GLU A 140 -8.07 -26.50 -15.29
C GLU A 140 -7.76 -27.39 -16.52
N ASP A 141 -6.59 -28.01 -16.53
CA ASP A 141 -6.27 -29.09 -17.47
C ASP A 141 -7.14 -30.30 -17.12
N ALA A 142 -8.09 -30.61 -18.00
CA ALA A 142 -8.86 -31.84 -17.96
C ALA A 142 -7.96 -33.00 -18.39
N MET A 143 -7.81 -34.00 -17.50
CA MET A 143 -7.35 -35.32 -17.90
C MET A 143 -8.36 -35.95 -18.88
N GLY A 144 -7.83 -36.52 -19.95
CA GLY A 144 -8.49 -37.44 -20.88
C GLY A 144 -7.44 -38.13 -21.72
#